data_AF-T0VBR4-F1
#
_entry.id   AF-T0VBR4-F1
#
_cell.length_a   1.000
_cell.length_b   1.000
_cell.length_c   1.000
_cell.angle_alpha   90.00
_cell.angle_beta   90.00
_cell.angle_gamma   90.00
#
_symmetry.space_group_name_H-M   'P 1'
#
loop_
_entity.id
_entity.type
_entity.pdbx_description
1 polymer ?
#
loop_
_entity_poly.entity_id
_entity_poly.type
_entity_poly.pdbx_seq_one_letter_code
_entity_poly.pdbx_strand_id
1 'polypeptide(L)'
;MDIREKFKLIRKQRKISLRELGNIAGSASSISDFENGKTNLSNDILLQLLGYMIVEINEIFDWSDFHSAEFLTLKKEWMRQWKTRIGYLFFKLKMIFKN
;
A
#
# COMPACT_ATOMS: atom_id res chain seq x y z
N MET A 1 11.43 -2.30 13.51
CA MET A 1 10.90 -3.42 12.70
C MET A 1 10.99 -3.00 11.24
N ASP A 2 11.54 -3.83 10.37
CA ASP A 2 11.74 -3.46 8.96
C ASP A 2 10.39 -3.30 8.23
N ILE A 3 10.35 -2.49 7.15
CA ILE A 3 9.13 -2.27 6.37
C ILE A 3 8.56 -3.57 5.80
N ARG A 4 9.42 -4.54 5.46
CA ARG A 4 9.01 -5.86 4.94
C ARG A 4 8.30 -6.68 6.02
N GLU A 5 8.78 -6.62 7.25
CA GLU A 5 8.17 -7.29 8.39
C GLU A 5 6.82 -6.65 8.74
N LYS A 6 6.75 -5.31 8.77
CA LYS A 6 5.48 -4.58 8.95
C LYS A 6 4.46 -4.95 7.87
N PHE A 7 4.88 -4.93 6.60
CA PHE A 7 4.05 -5.32 5.46
C PHE A 7 3.48 -6.74 5.63
N LYS A 8 4.35 -7.71 5.96
CA LYS A 8 3.97 -9.11 6.16
C LYS A 8 2.96 -9.29 7.28
N LEU A 9 3.16 -8.59 8.40
CA LEU A 9 2.24 -8.63 9.55
C LEU A 9 0.88 -8.06 9.18
N ILE A 10 0.84 -6.88 8.56
CA ILE A 10 -0.41 -6.23 8.15
C ILE A 10 -1.18 -7.13 7.18
N ARG A 11 -0.50 -7.71 6.18
CA ARG A 11 -1.13 -8.66 5.24
C ARG A 11 -1.75 -9.84 5.97
N LYS A 12 -1.01 -10.47 6.89
CA LYS A 12 -1.48 -11.63 7.67
C LYS A 12 -2.66 -11.26 8.57
N GLN A 13 -2.61 -10.11 9.24
CA GLN A 13 -3.70 -9.61 10.09
C GLN A 13 -4.99 -9.42 9.28
N ARG A 14 -4.87 -8.88 8.06
CA ARG A 14 -6.00 -8.69 7.14
C ARG A 14 -6.41 -9.97 6.39
N LYS A 15 -5.74 -11.10 6.65
CA LYS A 15 -5.99 -12.41 6.02
C LYS A 15 -5.90 -12.38 4.49
N ILE A 16 -5.07 -11.49 3.94
CA ILE A 16 -4.88 -11.36 2.49
C ILE A 16 -3.85 -12.40 2.03
N SER A 17 -4.20 -13.16 1.00
CA SER A 17 -3.33 -14.18 0.43
C SER A 17 -2.21 -13.57 -0.41
N LEU A 18 -1.10 -14.29 -0.53
CA LEU A 18 -0.02 -13.90 -1.46
C LEU A 18 -0.50 -13.85 -2.91
N ARG A 19 -1.50 -14.68 -3.27
CA ARG A 19 -2.07 -14.72 -4.61
C ARG A 19 -2.82 -13.43 -4.95
N GLU A 20 -3.62 -12.92 -4.01
CA GLU A 20 -4.35 -11.66 -4.22
C GLU A 20 -3.40 -10.49 -4.44
N LEU A 21 -2.35 -10.36 -3.63
CA LEU A 21 -1.33 -9.32 -3.83
C LEU A 21 -0.50 -9.58 -5.10
N GLY A 22 -0.26 -10.84 -5.45
CA GLY A 22 0.43 -11.24 -6.66
C GLY A 22 -0.27 -10.79 -7.94
N ASN A 23 -1.60 -10.68 -7.94
CA ASN A 23 -2.35 -10.13 -9.08
C ASN A 23 -2.05 -8.65 -9.35
N ILE A 24 -1.52 -7.92 -8.35
CA ILE A 24 -1.14 -6.50 -8.45
C ILE A 24 0.34 -6.37 -8.74
N ALA A 25 1.18 -7.16 -8.05
CA ALA A 25 2.64 -7.10 -8.18
C ALA A 25 3.20 -7.94 -9.34
N GLY A 26 2.35 -8.68 -10.05
CA GLY A 26 2.72 -9.57 -11.16
C GLY A 26 2.88 -11.04 -10.75
N SER A 27 3.33 -11.35 -9.53
CA SER A 27 3.37 -12.74 -9.05
C SER A 27 3.33 -12.87 -7.52
N ALA A 28 2.79 -14.00 -7.04
CA ALA A 28 2.78 -14.33 -5.62
C ALA A 28 4.19 -14.60 -5.05
N SER A 29 5.10 -15.12 -5.89
CA SER A 29 6.50 -15.33 -5.52
C SER A 29 7.22 -14.00 -5.28
N SER A 30 6.97 -12.96 -6.09
CA SER A 30 7.54 -11.63 -5.88
C SER A 30 7.16 -11.04 -4.52
N ILE A 31 5.92 -11.24 -4.07
CA ILE A 31 5.47 -10.81 -2.73
C ILE A 31 6.19 -11.62 -1.64
N SER A 32 6.26 -12.94 -1.80
CA SER A 32 6.97 -13.81 -0.85
C SER A 32 8.45 -13.45 -0.74
N ASP A 33 9.12 -13.20 -1.86
CA ASP A 33 10.53 -12.85 -1.90
C ASP A 33 10.78 -11.47 -1.26
N PHE A 34 9.87 -10.52 -1.45
CA PHE A 34 9.88 -9.24 -0.74
C PHE A 34 9.74 -9.43 0.77
N GLU A 35 8.73 -10.18 1.23
CA GLU A 35 8.47 -10.44 2.66
C GLU A 35 9.60 -11.19 3.38
N ASN A 36 10.48 -11.85 2.63
CA ASN A 36 11.58 -12.65 3.16
C ASN A 36 12.96 -12.04 2.85
N GLY A 37 13.02 -10.78 2.43
CA GLY A 37 14.30 -10.08 2.29
C GLY A 37 15.03 -10.31 0.95
N LYS A 38 14.53 -11.20 0.09
CA LYS A 38 15.23 -11.65 -1.13
C LYS A 38 15.21 -10.65 -2.27
N THR A 39 14.18 -9.82 -2.35
CA THR A 39 14.07 -8.76 -3.36
C THR A 39 13.38 -7.52 -2.80
N ASN A 40 13.50 -6.40 -3.52
CA ASN A 40 12.77 -5.17 -3.26
C ASN A 40 11.65 -5.00 -4.28
N LEU A 41 10.53 -4.43 -3.84
CA LEU A 41 9.50 -3.94 -4.74
C LEU A 41 9.85 -2.50 -5.14
N SER A 42 9.47 -2.10 -6.36
CA SER A 42 9.49 -0.68 -6.72
C SER A 42 8.51 0.08 -5.81
N ASN A 43 8.81 1.35 -5.55
CA ASN A 43 7.96 2.20 -4.70
C ASN A 43 6.52 2.21 -5.22
N ASP A 44 6.30 2.36 -6.53
CA ASP A 44 4.95 2.38 -7.11
C ASP A 44 4.14 1.11 -6.82
N ILE A 45 4.76 -0.07 -6.93
CA ILE A 45 4.09 -1.34 -6.63
C ILE A 45 3.82 -1.47 -5.14
N LEU A 46 4.79 -1.12 -4.28
CA LEU A 46 4.61 -1.14 -2.84
C LEU A 46 3.44 -0.23 -2.41
N LEU A 47 3.40 0.99 -2.94
CA LEU A 47 2.35 1.97 -2.71
C LEU A 47 0.97 1.47 -3.18
N GLN A 48 0.89 0.80 -4.33
CA GLN A 48 -0.35 0.18 -4.81
C GLN A 48 -0.83 -0.94 -3.88
N LEU A 49 0.07 -1.80 -3.42
CA LEU A 49 -0.23 -2.89 -2.50
C LEU A 49 -0.72 -2.37 -1.15
N LEU A 50 -0.05 -1.35 -0.59
CA LEU A 50 -0.49 -0.70 0.66
C LEU A 50 -1.86 -0.05 0.51
N GLY A 51 -2.13 0.59 -0.64
CA GLY A 51 -3.44 1.13 -0.97
C GLY A 51 -4.51 0.05 -1.07
N TYR A 52 -4.22 -1.08 -1.72
CA TYR A 52 -5.13 -2.24 -1.80
C TYR A 52 -5.42 -2.82 -0.42
N MET A 53 -4.38 -2.92 0.41
CA MET A 53 -4.51 -3.42 1.77
C MET A 53 -5.21 -2.42 2.69
N ILE A 54 -5.45 -1.15 2.30
CA ILE A 54 -6.03 -0.07 3.12
C ILE A 54 -5.14 0.27 4.33
N VAL A 55 -3.84 0.37 4.12
CA VAL A 55 -2.85 0.66 5.18
C VAL A 55 -2.76 2.16 5.42
N GLU A 56 -2.94 2.59 6.66
CA GLU A 56 -2.64 3.96 7.07
C GLU A 56 -1.14 4.19 7.22
N ILE A 57 -0.69 5.42 6.98
CA ILE A 57 0.74 5.80 6.98
C ILE A 57 1.43 5.44 8.32
N ASN A 58 0.75 5.64 9.45
CA ASN A 58 1.22 5.33 10.80
C ASN A 58 1.25 3.82 11.13
N GLU A 59 0.56 2.97 10.37
CA GLU A 59 0.64 1.51 10.57
C GLU A 59 1.95 0.94 10.05
N ILE A 60 2.61 1.62 9.10
CA ILE A 60 3.80 1.11 8.42
C ILE A 60 5.05 1.97 8.62
N PHE A 61 4.91 3.28 8.78
CA PHE A 61 6.04 4.19 9.00
C PHE A 61 6.04 4.70 10.45
N ASP A 62 7.19 4.64 11.11
CA ASP A 62 7.41 5.23 12.43
C ASP A 62 7.81 6.69 12.27
N TRP A 63 7.49 7.57 13.23
CA TRP A 63 7.83 9.01 13.16
C TRP A 63 9.31 9.31 12.81
N SER A 64 10.23 8.41 13.17
CA SER A 64 11.66 8.50 12.81
C SER A 64 11.90 8.41 11.30
N ASP A 65 11.04 7.70 10.57
CA ASP A 65 11.09 7.54 9.11
C ASP A 65 10.67 8.84 8.39
N PHE A 66 10.11 9.81 9.12
CA PHE A 66 9.57 11.08 8.59
C PHE A 66 10.59 12.23 8.62
N HIS A 67 11.86 11.98 8.99
CA HIS A 67 12.87 13.04 9.14
C HIS A 67 13.53 13.53 7.84
N SER A 68 13.13 13.03 6.65
CA SER A 68 13.67 13.52 5.37
C SER A 68 12.67 14.42 4.63
N ALA A 69 13.18 15.48 3.99
CA ALA A 69 12.40 16.39 3.14
C ALA A 69 11.69 15.67 1.96
N GLU A 70 12.22 14.50 1.57
CA GLU A 70 11.65 13.59 0.58
C GLU A 70 10.31 13.00 1.05
N PHE A 71 10.17 12.66 2.34
CA PHE A 71 8.93 12.14 2.89
C PHE A 71 7.81 13.19 2.91
N LEU A 72 8.10 14.45 3.23
CA LEU A 72 7.11 15.53 3.17
C LEU A 72 6.52 15.71 1.76
N THR A 73 7.35 15.47 0.74
CA THR A 73 6.94 15.52 -0.67
C THR A 73 6.08 14.31 -1.03
N LEU A 74 6.49 13.10 -0.62
CA LEU A 74 5.72 11.87 -0.79
C LEU A 74 4.37 11.90 -0.05
N LYS A 75 4.32 12.41 1.19
CA LYS A 75 3.09 12.57 1.96
C LYS A 75 2.11 13.52 1.28
N LYS A 76 2.59 14.65 0.76
CA LYS A 76 1.73 15.59 0.00
C LYS A 76 1.15 14.93 -1.24
N GLU A 77 1.96 14.19 -1.98
CA GLU A 77 1.54 13.49 -3.19
C GLU A 77 0.56 12.34 -2.90
N TRP A 78 0.83 11.54 -1.86
CA TRP A 78 -0.06 10.49 -1.39
C TRP A 78 -1.42 11.05 -0.94
N MET A 79 -1.43 12.12 -0.15
CA MET A 79 -2.65 12.80 0.29
C MET A 79 -3.44 13.40 -0.89
N ARG A 80 -2.74 13.94 -1.89
CA ARG A 80 -3.35 14.44 -3.13
C ARG A 80 -4.04 13.33 -3.90
N GLN A 81 -3.36 12.20 -4.10
CA GLN A 81 -3.92 11.04 -4.81
C GLN A 81 -5.03 10.33 -4.02
N TRP A 82 -4.94 10.29 -2.69
CA TRP A 82 -6.00 9.73 -1.84
C TRP A 82 -7.28 10.57 -1.88
N LYS A 83 -7.19 11.91 -1.90
CA LYS A 83 -8.37 12.78 -2.08
C LYS A 83 -9.07 12.56 -3.42
N THR A 84 -8.32 12.44 -4.52
CA THR A 84 -8.90 12.14 -5.84
C THR A 84 -9.42 10.71 -5.94
N ARG A 85 -8.74 9.72 -5.35
CA ARG A 85 -9.19 8.31 -5.37
C ARG A 85 -10.42 8.07 -4.49
N ILE A 86 -10.51 8.66 -3.28
CA ILE A 86 -11.74 8.61 -2.47
C ILE A 86 -12.87 9.32 -3.20
N GLY A 87 -12.64 10.51 -3.76
CA GLY A 87 -13.65 11.23 -4.54
C GLY A 87 -14.15 10.43 -5.76
N TYR A 88 -13.24 9.77 -6.47
CA TYR A 88 -13.58 8.89 -7.60
C TYR A 88 -14.30 7.62 -7.16
N LEU A 89 -13.89 7.00 -6.04
CA LEU A 89 -14.55 5.82 -5.48
C LEU A 89 -15.99 6.16 -5.03
N PHE A 90 -16.18 7.32 -4.38
CA PHE A 90 -17.49 7.83 -3.99
C PHE A 90 -18.36 8.16 -5.22
N PHE A 91 -17.77 8.77 -6.25
CA PHE A 91 -18.46 9.04 -7.53
C PHE A 91 -18.87 7.75 -8.24
N LYS A 92 -17.97 6.75 -8.31
CA LYS A 92 -18.22 5.46 -8.95
C LYS A 92 -19.29 4.66 -8.19
N LEU A 93 -19.23 4.62 -6.86
CA LEU A 93 -20.28 4.01 -6.02
C LEU A 93 -21.62 4.71 -6.24
N LYS A 94 -21.66 6.05 -6.26
CA LYS A 94 -22.90 6.81 -6.51
C LYS A 94 -23.49 6.58 -7.91
N MET A 95 -22.65 6.26 -8.91
CA MET A 95 -23.13 5.86 -10.25
C MET A 95 -23.67 4.43 -10.28
N ILE A 96 -23.13 3.52 -9.46
CA ILE A 96 -23.60 2.13 -9.37
C ILE A 96 -24.96 2.04 -8.66
N PHE A 97 -25.22 2.87 -7.65
CA PHE A 97 -26.49 2.91 -6.90
C PHE A 97 -27.58 3.80 -7.53
N LYS A 98 -27.39 4.27 -8.77
CA LYS A 98 -28.35 5.12 -9.49
C LYS A 98 -29.12 4.41 -10.61
N ASN A 99 -29.00 3.08 -10.73
CA ASN A 99 -29.81 2.24 -11.60
C ASN A 99 -30.69 1.30 -10.78
#